data_AF-X1A6B9-F1
#
_entry.id   AF-X1A6B9-F1
#
_cell.length_a   1.000
_cell.length_b   1.000
_cell.length_c   1.000
_cell.angle_alpha   90.00
_cell.angle_beta   90.00
_cell.angle_gamma   90.00
#
_symmetry.space_group_name_H-M   'P 1'
#
loop_
_entity.id
_entity.type
_entity.pdbx_description
1 polymer ?
#
loop_
_entity_poly.entity_id
_entity_poly.type
_entity_poly.pdbx_seq_one_letter_code
_entity_poly.pdbx_strand_id
1 'polypeptide(L)'
;MKKVLQDIEIARRARLKPIKVIAKNLGLKEKELQLYGNYKAKVPLAVLERLKKRKNGKYIDVTAITPTPLGEGKTVTTIGLAMSLNRIGKDTTVCIRQPSLGPVFGIKGGAAGGGYSQVVPMEDFNLHLTGDVHAVGLAHNLCAAFLDNSILKGNPLNIDPASIMWRRVVDVSDRFLRNIKIGLGGPQDGFERDSGFDITVASEVMAILALTSGLKDLRQRLGRIILATTKDGKPITAEDIKVAGAMAVLLKDAIMPNLLQTLDNTPCFVHAGP
;
A
#
# COMPACT_ATOMS: atom_id res chain seq x y z
N MET A 1 4.63 -19.04 -36.14
CA MET A 1 5.09 -18.32 -34.93
C MET A 1 4.58 -19.08 -33.70
N LYS A 2 5.41 -19.31 -32.67
CA LYS A 2 4.93 -19.91 -31.40
C LYS A 2 3.87 -18.98 -30.80
N LYS A 3 2.71 -19.51 -30.41
CA LYS A 3 1.63 -18.76 -29.76
C LYS A 3 2.17 -18.15 -28.46
N VAL A 4 2.26 -16.83 -28.38
CA VAL A 4 2.60 -16.12 -27.14
C VAL A 4 1.38 -16.24 -26.23
N LEU A 5 1.57 -16.87 -25.06
CA LEU A 5 0.52 -17.00 -24.06
C LEU A 5 0.23 -15.64 -23.42
N GLN A 6 -1.01 -15.40 -23.01
CA GLN A 6 -1.33 -14.23 -22.23
C GLN A 6 -0.73 -14.33 -20.82
N ASP A 7 -0.47 -13.20 -20.18
CA ASP A 7 0.18 -13.16 -18.85
C ASP A 7 -0.57 -13.99 -17.80
N ILE A 8 -1.90 -13.92 -17.78
CA ILE A 8 -2.73 -14.71 -16.86
C ILE A 8 -2.64 -16.22 -17.14
N GLU A 9 -2.50 -16.63 -18.40
CA GLU A 9 -2.32 -18.05 -18.75
C GLU A 9 -0.96 -18.56 -18.27
N ILE A 10 0.08 -17.74 -18.36
CA ILE A 10 1.41 -18.04 -17.82
C ILE A 10 1.33 -18.16 -16.30
N ALA A 11 0.69 -17.20 -15.62
CA ALA A 11 0.54 -17.18 -14.17
C ALA A 11 -0.19 -18.42 -13.64
N ARG A 12 -1.30 -18.82 -14.29
CA ARG A 12 -2.08 -20.01 -13.88
C ARG A 12 -1.36 -21.33 -14.09
N ARG A 13 -0.38 -21.39 -15.02
CA ARG A 13 0.46 -22.58 -15.25
C ARG A 13 1.65 -22.66 -14.31
N ALA A 14 1.90 -21.63 -13.51
CA ALA A 14 3.05 -21.58 -12.61
C ALA A 14 2.97 -22.67 -11.52
N ARG A 15 4.07 -23.37 -11.30
CA ARG A 15 4.20 -24.34 -10.20
C ARG A 15 4.71 -23.62 -8.95
N LEU A 16 3.77 -23.11 -8.17
CA LEU A 16 4.09 -22.36 -6.95
C LEU A 16 4.60 -23.29 -5.85
N LYS A 17 5.65 -22.87 -5.14
CA LYS A 17 6.07 -23.52 -3.91
C LYS A 17 5.24 -22.96 -2.75
N PRO A 18 4.94 -23.76 -1.70
CA PRO A 18 4.35 -23.23 -0.48
C PRO A 18 5.20 -22.07 0.06
N ILE A 19 4.56 -20.99 0.52
CA ILE A 19 5.27 -19.77 0.91
C ILE A 19 6.26 -20.00 2.06
N LYS A 20 6.00 -21.01 2.91
CA LYS A 20 6.92 -21.46 3.95
C LYS A 20 8.27 -21.90 3.39
N VAL A 21 8.30 -22.52 2.21
CA VAL A 21 9.55 -22.93 1.54
C VAL A 21 10.33 -21.72 1.08
N ILE A 22 9.65 -20.74 0.47
CA ILE A 22 10.26 -19.47 0.04
C ILE A 22 10.84 -18.72 1.24
N ALA A 23 10.07 -18.61 2.32
CA ALA A 23 10.49 -17.99 3.57
C ALA A 23 11.70 -18.69 4.20
N LYS A 24 11.72 -20.03 4.20
CA LYS A 24 12.85 -20.82 4.69
C LYS A 24 14.13 -20.53 3.90
N ASN A 25 14.03 -20.39 2.58
CA ASN A 25 15.18 -20.05 1.72
C ASN A 25 15.72 -18.63 2.02
N LEU A 26 14.86 -17.70 2.44
CA LEU A 26 15.27 -16.38 2.94
C LEU A 26 15.87 -16.40 4.36
N GLY A 27 15.87 -17.55 5.04
CA GLY A 27 16.27 -17.66 6.44
C GLY A 27 15.26 -17.07 7.43
N LEU A 28 13.98 -16.97 7.02
CA LEU A 28 12.86 -16.67 7.91
C LEU A 28 12.42 -17.95 8.63
N LYS A 29 12.02 -17.81 9.89
CA LYS A 29 11.48 -18.92 10.69
C LYS A 29 9.98 -19.01 10.46
N GLU A 30 9.41 -20.21 10.62
CA GLU A 30 7.97 -20.42 10.42
C GLU A 30 7.11 -19.55 11.36
N LYS A 31 7.56 -19.34 12.61
CA LYS A 31 6.90 -18.45 13.59
C LYS A 31 6.98 -16.95 13.23
N GLU A 32 7.75 -16.59 12.21
CA GLU A 32 7.92 -15.22 11.72
C GLU A 32 7.07 -14.99 10.45
N LEU A 33 6.05 -15.83 10.25
CA LEU A 33 5.11 -15.73 9.13
C LEU A 33 3.69 -15.69 9.66
N GLN A 34 2.89 -14.80 9.09
CA GLN A 34 1.43 -14.84 9.19
C GLN A 34 0.89 -15.24 7.82
N LEU A 35 0.39 -16.46 7.70
CA LEU A 35 -0.01 -17.02 6.41
C LEU A 35 -1.34 -16.45 5.93
N TYR A 36 -1.44 -16.17 4.63
CA TYR A 36 -2.66 -15.76 3.95
C TYR A 36 -2.96 -16.78 2.85
N GLY A 37 -3.38 -17.97 3.27
CA GLY A 37 -3.40 -19.16 2.41
C GLY A 37 -2.00 -19.74 2.21
N ASN A 38 -1.82 -20.52 1.14
CA ASN A 38 -0.63 -21.35 0.96
C ASN A 38 0.56 -20.64 0.30
N TYR A 39 0.31 -19.54 -0.42
CA TYR A 39 1.27 -18.94 -1.36
C TYR A 39 1.62 -17.48 -1.07
N LYS A 40 1.12 -16.91 0.03
CA LYS A 40 1.45 -15.55 0.47
C LYS A 40 1.43 -15.48 2.00
N ALA A 41 2.26 -14.61 2.56
CA ALA A 41 2.35 -14.41 4.01
C ALA A 41 2.76 -12.97 4.34
N LYS A 42 2.33 -12.45 5.48
CA LYS A 42 2.93 -11.26 6.10
C LYS A 42 4.15 -11.64 6.93
N VAL A 43 5.16 -10.79 6.93
CA VAL A 43 6.38 -10.97 7.74
C VAL A 43 6.44 -9.91 8.84
N PRO A 44 6.26 -10.27 10.12
CA PRO A 44 6.32 -9.32 11.22
C PRO A 44 7.66 -8.58 11.33
N LEU A 45 7.62 -7.27 11.58
CA LEU A 45 8.81 -6.42 11.69
C LEU A 45 9.78 -6.83 12.80
N ALA A 46 9.32 -7.61 13.80
CA ALA A 46 10.16 -8.18 14.85
C ALA A 46 11.32 -9.02 14.31
N VAL A 47 11.24 -9.50 13.06
CA VAL A 47 12.35 -10.18 12.39
C VAL A 47 13.59 -9.29 12.27
N LEU A 48 13.42 -7.96 12.17
CA LEU A 48 14.54 -7.01 12.06
C LEU A 48 15.41 -7.01 13.31
N GLU A 49 14.84 -7.19 14.51
CA GLU A 49 15.63 -7.27 15.75
C GLU A 49 16.54 -8.50 15.76
N ARG A 50 16.03 -9.66 15.31
CA ARG A 50 16.85 -10.87 15.17
C ARG A 50 17.95 -10.70 14.12
N LEU A 51 17.67 -9.97 13.05
CA LEU A 51 18.58 -9.79 11.92
C LEU A 51 19.47 -8.54 12.04
N LYS A 52 19.35 -7.75 13.11
CA LYS A 52 20.02 -6.45 13.29
C LYS A 52 21.56 -6.51 13.16
N LYS A 53 22.17 -7.63 13.52
CA LYS A 53 23.62 -7.85 13.42
C LYS A 53 24.08 -8.38 12.06
N ARG A 54 23.16 -8.73 11.15
CA ARG A 54 23.53 -9.16 9.79
C ARG A 54 23.95 -7.96 8.96
N LYS A 55 24.99 -8.14 8.15
CA LYS A 55 25.42 -7.15 7.16
C LYS A 55 24.34 -7.01 6.09
N ASN A 56 24.03 -5.77 5.71
CA ASN A 56 23.13 -5.49 4.59
C ASN A 56 23.66 -6.09 3.29
N GLY A 57 22.74 -6.60 2.47
CA GLY A 57 23.02 -7.05 1.11
C GLY A 57 23.33 -5.88 0.17
N LYS A 58 23.59 -6.19 -1.11
CA LYS A 58 23.68 -5.16 -2.15
C LYS A 58 22.28 -4.66 -2.49
N TYR A 59 22.13 -3.35 -2.59
CA TYR A 59 20.90 -2.70 -3.03
C TYR A 59 21.03 -2.33 -4.50
N ILE A 60 20.10 -2.78 -5.34
CA ILE A 60 20.04 -2.49 -6.77
C ILE A 60 18.72 -1.78 -7.02
N ASP A 61 18.80 -0.51 -7.40
CA ASP A 61 17.64 0.26 -7.81
C ASP A 61 17.42 0.11 -9.32
N VAL A 62 16.16 -0.06 -9.72
CA VAL A 62 15.78 -0.19 -11.13
C VAL A 62 14.90 1.01 -11.49
N THR A 63 15.46 1.89 -12.31
CA THR A 63 14.75 3.05 -12.87
C THR A 63 14.55 2.90 -14.37
N ALA A 64 13.86 3.85 -14.98
CA ALA A 64 13.64 3.91 -16.42
C ALA A 64 13.77 5.35 -16.92
N ILE A 65 13.84 5.50 -18.24
CA ILE A 65 13.69 6.80 -18.92
C ILE A 65 12.28 7.37 -18.70
N THR A 66 12.06 8.61 -19.15
CA THR A 66 10.72 9.22 -19.18
C THR A 66 9.71 8.30 -19.86
N PRO A 67 8.56 7.99 -19.23
CA PRO A 67 7.57 7.07 -19.79
C PRO A 67 7.03 7.53 -21.15
N THR A 68 6.81 6.56 -22.04
CA THR A 68 6.23 6.75 -23.37
C THR A 68 4.99 5.86 -23.54
N PRO A 69 4.10 6.15 -24.52
CA PRO A 69 2.96 5.28 -24.81
C PRO A 69 3.32 3.84 -25.20
N LEU A 70 4.57 3.57 -25.57
CA LEU A 70 5.04 2.23 -25.95
C LEU A 70 5.33 1.33 -24.74
N GLY A 71 5.58 1.93 -23.58
CA GLY A 71 5.90 1.23 -22.34
C GLY A 71 7.35 0.73 -22.27
N GLU A 72 7.97 0.91 -21.10
CA GLU A 72 9.41 0.65 -20.92
C GLU A 72 9.70 -0.70 -20.26
N GLY A 73 8.68 -1.40 -19.76
CA GLY A 73 8.86 -2.71 -19.12
C GLY A 73 9.63 -2.69 -17.80
N LYS A 74 9.68 -1.56 -17.08
CA LYS A 74 10.46 -1.40 -15.84
C LYS A 74 10.28 -2.55 -14.85
N THR A 75 9.03 -2.86 -14.48
CA THR A 75 8.73 -3.94 -13.51
C THR A 75 9.09 -5.32 -14.04
N VAL A 76 8.91 -5.55 -15.35
CA VAL A 76 9.32 -6.81 -16.03
C VAL A 76 10.82 -7.01 -15.88
N THR A 77 11.60 -5.94 -16.08
CA THR A 77 13.06 -5.94 -15.93
C THR A 77 13.46 -6.13 -14.47
N THR A 78 12.81 -5.45 -13.52
CA THR A 78 13.07 -5.62 -12.07
C THR A 78 12.91 -7.08 -11.64
N ILE A 79 11.81 -7.73 -12.03
CA ILE A 79 11.55 -9.12 -11.70
C ILE A 79 12.52 -10.05 -12.43
N GLY A 80 12.69 -9.86 -13.74
CA GLY A 80 13.58 -10.68 -14.56
C GLY A 80 15.04 -10.63 -14.12
N LEU A 81 15.51 -9.47 -13.65
CA LEU A 81 16.86 -9.30 -13.10
C LEU A 81 17.05 -10.15 -11.85
N ALA A 82 16.11 -10.11 -10.90
CA ALA A 82 16.19 -10.90 -9.68
C ALA A 82 16.14 -12.42 -9.97
N MET A 83 15.27 -12.84 -10.89
CA MET A 83 15.21 -14.24 -11.36
C MET A 83 16.54 -14.68 -11.98
N SER A 84 17.12 -13.83 -12.84
CA SER A 84 18.40 -14.11 -13.51
C SER A 84 19.58 -14.18 -12.53
N LEU A 85 19.61 -13.31 -11.52
CA LEU A 85 20.62 -13.32 -10.46
C LEU A 85 20.55 -14.62 -9.64
N ASN A 86 19.36 -15.09 -9.28
CA ASN A 86 19.21 -16.38 -8.61
C ASN A 86 19.67 -17.54 -9.50
N ARG A 87 19.41 -17.48 -10.82
CA ARG A 87 19.84 -18.51 -11.76
C ARG A 87 21.36 -18.64 -11.88
N ILE A 88 22.11 -17.57 -11.62
CA ILE A 88 23.59 -17.59 -11.56
C ILE A 88 24.13 -17.78 -10.13
N GLY A 89 23.29 -18.22 -9.18
CA GLY A 89 23.69 -18.56 -7.82
C GLY A 89 23.84 -17.37 -6.87
N LYS A 90 23.15 -16.24 -7.11
CA LYS A 90 23.11 -15.11 -6.17
C LYS A 90 21.78 -15.10 -5.42
N ASP A 91 21.83 -15.18 -4.10
CA ASP A 91 20.66 -15.06 -3.22
C ASP A 91 20.03 -13.67 -3.36
N THR A 92 18.96 -13.58 -4.15
CA THR A 92 18.36 -12.29 -4.52
C THR A 92 16.87 -12.29 -4.22
N THR A 93 16.39 -11.18 -3.64
CA THR A 93 14.98 -10.91 -3.38
C THR A 93 14.57 -9.67 -4.14
N VAL A 94 13.37 -9.68 -4.71
CA VAL A 94 12.80 -8.51 -5.39
C VAL A 94 11.78 -7.82 -4.50
N CYS A 95 11.83 -6.49 -4.45
CA CYS A 95 10.83 -5.66 -3.75
C CYS A 95 10.08 -4.81 -4.77
N ILE A 96 8.75 -4.86 -4.75
CA ILE A 96 7.89 -4.04 -5.63
C ILE A 96 6.72 -3.45 -4.85
N ARG A 97 6.09 -2.43 -5.44
CA ARG A 97 4.88 -1.81 -4.90
C ARG A 97 3.66 -2.68 -5.13
N GLN A 98 2.72 -2.64 -4.19
CA GLN A 98 1.37 -3.13 -4.39
C GLN A 98 0.62 -2.19 -5.34
N PRO A 99 -0.07 -2.69 -6.38
CA PRO A 99 -0.92 -1.85 -7.21
C PRO A 99 -2.20 -1.43 -6.49
N SER A 100 -2.74 -0.29 -6.90
CA SER A 100 -4.14 0.05 -6.64
C SER A 100 -5.08 -0.91 -7.36
N LEU A 101 -6.21 -1.22 -6.73
CA LEU A 101 -7.33 -1.97 -7.30
C LEU A 101 -8.03 -1.18 -8.41
N GLY A 102 -8.09 0.15 -8.28
CA GLY A 102 -8.86 1.02 -9.17
C GLY A 102 -8.51 0.87 -10.66
N PRO A 103 -7.21 0.85 -11.05
CA PRO A 103 -6.80 0.65 -12.45
C PRO A 103 -6.98 -0.77 -12.98
N VAL A 104 -7.10 -1.79 -12.11
CA VAL A 104 -7.18 -3.21 -12.51
C VAL A 104 -8.44 -3.50 -13.32
N PHE A 105 -9.53 -2.81 -13.02
CA PHE A 105 -10.78 -2.87 -13.79
C PHE A 105 -10.84 -1.84 -14.93
N GLY A 106 -9.75 -1.10 -15.16
CA GLY A 106 -9.61 -0.11 -16.23
C GLY A 106 -8.74 -0.62 -17.39
N ILE A 107 -8.01 0.29 -18.02
CA ILE A 107 -7.21 0.02 -19.24
C ILE A 107 -5.85 -0.62 -18.90
N LYS A 108 -5.34 -0.46 -17.68
CA LYS A 108 -3.99 -0.93 -17.31
C LYS A 108 -4.02 -2.41 -16.93
N GLY A 109 -3.35 -3.24 -17.73
CA GLY A 109 -2.99 -4.61 -17.38
C GLY A 109 -2.08 -4.69 -16.14
N GLY A 110 -2.06 -5.86 -15.50
CA GLY A 110 -1.57 -6.08 -14.13
C GLY A 110 -0.15 -5.57 -13.84
N ALA A 111 0.05 -4.99 -12.65
CA ALA A 111 1.32 -4.40 -12.23
C ALA A 111 2.35 -5.44 -11.72
N ALA A 112 2.06 -6.73 -11.86
CA ALA A 112 2.85 -7.83 -11.32
C ALA A 112 4.06 -8.23 -12.20
N GLY A 113 4.40 -7.44 -13.22
CA GLY A 113 5.37 -7.79 -14.26
C GLY A 113 4.67 -8.15 -15.57
N GLY A 114 5.27 -9.05 -16.35
CA GLY A 114 4.74 -9.45 -17.66
C GLY A 114 5.54 -10.58 -18.30
N GLY A 115 4.91 -11.32 -19.21
CA GLY A 115 5.50 -12.49 -19.85
C GLY A 115 5.94 -13.55 -18.85
N TYR A 116 7.21 -13.98 -18.91
CA TYR A 116 7.78 -14.96 -17.97
C TYR A 116 8.48 -14.31 -16.76
N SER A 117 8.34 -13.00 -16.58
CA SER A 117 8.87 -12.25 -15.44
C SER A 117 7.70 -11.66 -14.65
N GLN A 118 7.04 -12.50 -13.87
CA GLN A 118 5.86 -12.12 -13.07
C GLN A 118 6.00 -12.52 -11.60
N VAL A 119 5.33 -11.77 -10.73
CA VAL A 119 5.04 -12.13 -9.34
C VAL A 119 3.67 -12.81 -9.26
N VAL A 120 3.58 -13.85 -8.44
CA VAL A 120 2.42 -14.75 -8.35
C VAL A 120 2.10 -15.10 -6.89
N PRO A 121 0.82 -15.38 -6.56
CA PRO A 121 -0.36 -15.46 -7.44
C PRO A 121 -0.86 -14.07 -7.92
N MET A 122 -1.02 -13.93 -9.25
CA MET A 122 -1.32 -12.64 -9.91
C MET A 122 -2.73 -12.12 -9.58
N GLU A 123 -3.71 -13.01 -9.42
CA GLU A 123 -5.09 -12.64 -9.09
C GLU A 123 -5.18 -11.99 -7.70
N ASP A 124 -4.57 -12.62 -6.69
CA ASP A 124 -4.49 -12.04 -5.34
C ASP A 124 -3.72 -10.70 -5.37
N PHE A 125 -2.61 -10.63 -6.12
CA PHE A 125 -1.76 -9.45 -6.21
C PHE A 125 -2.51 -8.23 -6.76
N ASN A 126 -3.35 -8.41 -7.78
CA ASN A 126 -4.09 -7.32 -8.40
C ASN A 126 -5.41 -6.99 -7.67
N LEU A 127 -5.92 -7.89 -6.81
CA LEU A 127 -7.16 -7.67 -6.10
C LEU A 127 -6.90 -7.13 -4.69
N HIS A 128 -7.23 -7.93 -3.67
CA HIS A 128 -7.17 -7.48 -2.27
C HIS A 128 -5.82 -7.72 -1.62
N LEU A 129 -4.95 -8.54 -2.24
CA LEU A 129 -3.70 -9.05 -1.68
C LEU A 129 -3.89 -9.58 -0.24
N THR A 130 -3.52 -8.78 0.75
CA THR A 130 -3.63 -9.05 2.19
C THR A 130 -4.43 -7.99 2.95
N GLY A 131 -5.05 -7.04 2.23
CA GLY A 131 -5.91 -5.99 2.79
C GLY A 131 -5.23 -4.66 3.10
N ASP A 132 -3.96 -4.46 2.72
CA ASP A 132 -3.19 -3.28 3.12
C ASP A 132 -3.79 -1.96 2.63
N VAL A 133 -4.23 -1.91 1.37
CA VAL A 133 -4.88 -0.71 0.80
C VAL A 133 -6.24 -0.45 1.47
N HIS A 134 -6.97 -1.50 1.87
CA HIS A 134 -8.21 -1.34 2.63
C HIS A 134 -7.94 -0.71 4.01
N ALA A 135 -6.89 -1.17 4.70
CA ALA A 135 -6.48 -0.62 5.98
C ALA A 135 -6.06 0.86 5.87
N VAL A 136 -5.33 1.23 4.80
CA VAL A 136 -5.00 2.62 4.48
C VAL A 136 -6.26 3.45 4.26
N GLY A 137 -7.20 2.96 3.45
CA GLY A 137 -8.46 3.66 3.17
C GLY A 137 -9.29 3.87 4.43
N LEU A 138 -9.41 2.85 5.28
CA LEU A 138 -10.11 2.95 6.56
C LEU A 138 -9.44 3.93 7.51
N ALA A 139 -8.11 3.89 7.66
CA ALA A 139 -7.39 4.83 8.52
C ALA A 139 -7.55 6.28 8.05
N HIS A 140 -7.47 6.52 6.74
CA HIS A 140 -7.66 7.85 6.15
C HIS A 140 -9.09 8.37 6.36
N ASN A 141 -10.10 7.54 6.07
CA ASN A 141 -11.50 7.94 6.18
C ASN A 141 -11.97 8.05 7.63
N LEU A 142 -11.37 7.29 8.57
CA LEU A 142 -11.58 7.47 10.01
C LEU A 142 -11.13 8.87 10.45
N CYS A 143 -9.97 9.33 9.97
CA CYS A 143 -9.47 10.68 10.24
C CYS A 143 -10.44 11.75 9.73
N ALA A 144 -10.91 11.61 8.49
CA ALA A 144 -11.92 12.51 7.91
C ALA A 144 -13.22 12.54 8.74
N ALA A 145 -13.70 11.37 9.18
CA ALA A 145 -14.91 11.27 10.01
C ALA A 145 -14.73 11.93 11.38
N PHE A 146 -13.57 11.75 12.03
CA PHE A 146 -13.27 12.39 13.32
C PHE A 146 -13.16 13.90 13.20
N LEU A 147 -12.56 14.40 12.11
CA LEU A 147 -12.46 15.84 11.83
C LEU A 147 -13.84 16.48 11.72
N ASP A 148 -14.71 15.93 10.85
CA ASP A 148 -16.07 16.47 10.66
C ASP A 148 -16.90 16.34 11.96
N ASN A 149 -16.79 15.22 12.67
CA ASN A 149 -17.50 15.02 13.94
C ASN A 149 -17.01 15.96 15.06
N SER A 150 -15.72 16.33 15.09
CA SER A 150 -15.20 17.33 16.03
C SER A 150 -15.88 18.69 15.83
N ILE A 151 -16.06 19.09 14.57
CA ILE A 151 -16.73 20.35 14.21
C ILE A 151 -18.22 20.27 14.58
N LEU A 152 -18.90 19.17 14.22
CA LEU A 152 -20.31 18.96 14.54
C LEU A 152 -20.59 19.00 16.06
N LYS A 153 -19.69 18.45 16.88
CA LYS A 153 -19.82 18.41 18.35
C LYS A 153 -19.34 19.69 19.05
N GLY A 154 -19.53 20.84 18.41
CA GLY A 154 -19.26 22.17 18.99
C GLY A 154 -17.88 22.73 18.66
N ASN A 155 -17.12 22.10 17.76
CA ASN A 155 -15.86 22.60 17.22
C ASN A 155 -14.89 23.15 18.29
N PRO A 156 -14.47 22.32 19.28
CA PRO A 156 -13.68 22.78 20.42
C PRO A 156 -12.29 23.32 20.03
N LEU A 157 -11.81 22.99 18.84
CA LEU A 157 -10.53 23.43 18.30
C LEU A 157 -10.64 24.69 17.43
N ASN A 158 -11.84 25.28 17.28
CA ASN A 158 -12.09 26.44 16.43
C ASN A 158 -11.58 26.25 14.98
N ILE A 159 -11.74 25.03 14.45
CA ILE A 159 -11.38 24.67 13.07
C ILE A 159 -12.21 25.53 12.12
N ASP A 160 -11.57 26.07 11.08
CA ASP A 160 -12.27 26.68 9.95
C ASP A 160 -12.66 25.61 8.93
N PRO A 161 -13.98 25.32 8.73
CA PRO A 161 -14.46 24.37 7.73
C PRO A 161 -13.91 24.59 6.32
N ALA A 162 -13.67 25.85 5.93
CA ALA A 162 -13.18 26.20 4.60
C ALA A 162 -11.69 25.89 4.40
N SER A 163 -10.95 25.69 5.49
CA SER A 163 -9.51 25.38 5.47
C SER A 163 -9.19 23.88 5.47
N ILE A 164 -10.21 23.01 5.52
CA ILE A 164 -10.02 21.56 5.55
C ILE A 164 -9.35 21.10 4.24
N MET A 165 -8.11 20.63 4.36
CA MET A 165 -7.32 20.05 3.27
C MET A 165 -7.53 18.54 3.17
N TRP A 166 -7.97 17.90 4.26
CA TRP A 166 -8.15 16.46 4.34
C TRP A 166 -9.43 16.01 3.62
N ARG A 167 -9.22 15.43 2.43
CA ARG A 167 -10.25 14.79 1.60
C ARG A 167 -10.61 13.40 2.14
N ARG A 168 -11.32 12.60 1.34
CA ARG A 168 -11.57 11.18 1.59
C ARG A 168 -10.89 10.32 0.54
N VAL A 169 -10.87 9.01 0.71
CA VAL A 169 -10.30 8.10 -0.31
C VAL A 169 -11.15 6.87 -0.57
N VAL A 170 -11.05 6.37 -1.80
CA VAL A 170 -11.62 5.10 -2.25
C VAL A 170 -10.71 4.48 -3.31
N ASP A 171 -10.49 3.16 -3.28
CA ASP A 171 -9.58 2.49 -4.23
C ASP A 171 -10.32 2.04 -5.49
N VAL A 172 -11.08 2.95 -6.09
CA VAL A 172 -11.88 2.74 -7.30
C VAL A 172 -11.68 3.96 -8.21
N SER A 173 -11.61 3.72 -9.52
CA SER A 173 -11.49 4.79 -10.51
C SER A 173 -12.83 5.51 -10.72
N ASP A 174 -13.23 6.35 -9.76
CA ASP A 174 -14.49 7.10 -9.80
C ASP A 174 -14.24 8.61 -9.97
N ARG A 175 -14.60 9.14 -11.15
CA ARG A 175 -14.43 10.57 -11.45
C ARG A 175 -15.51 11.46 -10.85
N PHE A 176 -16.68 10.93 -10.50
CA PHE A 176 -17.81 11.70 -9.98
C PHE A 176 -17.59 12.11 -8.52
N LEU A 177 -16.71 11.41 -7.80
CA LEU A 177 -16.36 11.73 -6.43
C LEU A 177 -15.25 12.80 -6.29
N ARG A 178 -14.70 13.32 -7.40
CA ARG A 178 -13.59 14.30 -7.36
C ARG A 178 -13.94 15.58 -6.61
N ASN A 179 -15.14 16.10 -6.85
CA ASN A 179 -15.66 17.30 -6.22
C ASN A 179 -17.09 17.01 -5.78
N ILE A 180 -17.34 17.05 -4.48
CA ILE A 180 -18.64 16.75 -3.90
C ILE A 180 -18.95 17.78 -2.82
N LYS A 181 -20.22 17.82 -2.44
CA LYS A 181 -20.69 18.52 -1.25
C LYS A 181 -21.19 17.49 -0.25
N ILE A 182 -20.77 17.62 1.00
CA ILE A 182 -21.12 16.68 2.09
C ILE A 182 -21.83 17.42 3.24
N GLY A 183 -22.35 16.66 4.21
CA GLY A 183 -23.00 17.23 5.39
C GLY A 183 -24.32 17.93 5.06
N LEU A 184 -24.98 17.52 3.97
CA LEU A 184 -26.33 17.90 3.62
C LEU A 184 -27.34 17.19 4.53
N GLY A 185 -28.53 17.78 4.69
CA GLY A 185 -29.59 17.24 5.52
C GLY A 185 -29.97 18.18 6.65
N GLY A 186 -30.29 17.62 7.82
CA GLY A 186 -30.64 18.36 9.02
C GLY A 186 -29.45 18.61 9.95
N PRO A 187 -29.67 19.32 11.09
CA PRO A 187 -28.61 19.65 12.05
C PRO A 187 -27.86 18.47 12.66
N GLN A 188 -28.41 17.26 12.58
CA GLN A 188 -27.77 16.02 13.07
C GLN A 188 -26.91 15.32 12.00
N ASP A 189 -27.06 15.68 10.72
CA ASP A 189 -26.41 15.00 9.59
C ASP A 189 -25.04 15.59 9.25
N GLY A 190 -24.70 16.76 9.81
CA GLY A 190 -23.41 17.42 9.62
C GLY A 190 -23.55 18.92 9.36
N PHE A 191 -22.53 19.47 8.72
CA PHE A 191 -22.52 20.83 8.22
C PHE A 191 -22.06 20.81 6.76
N GLU A 192 -22.67 21.66 5.94
CA GLU A 192 -22.41 21.70 4.51
C GLU A 192 -20.98 22.18 4.24
N ARG A 193 -20.22 21.40 3.46
CA ARG A 193 -18.92 21.83 2.94
C ARG A 193 -18.56 21.13 1.65
N ASP A 194 -17.68 21.77 0.88
CA ASP A 194 -17.05 21.15 -0.28
C ASP A 194 -15.99 20.13 0.17
N SER A 195 -15.86 19.06 -0.61
CA SER A 195 -14.96 17.95 -0.35
C SER A 195 -14.68 17.17 -1.64
N GLY A 196 -14.05 16.00 -1.51
CA GLY A 196 -13.88 15.05 -2.60
C GLY A 196 -13.15 13.80 -2.16
N PHE A 197 -13.00 12.89 -3.11
CA PHE A 197 -12.26 11.66 -2.96
C PHE A 197 -11.04 11.63 -3.87
N ASP A 198 -9.95 11.09 -3.32
CA ASP A 198 -8.78 10.68 -4.09
C ASP A 198 -8.68 9.15 -4.11
N ILE A 199 -7.87 8.62 -5.03
CA ILE A 199 -7.61 7.18 -5.03
C ILE A 199 -6.78 6.81 -3.81
N THR A 200 -7.09 5.70 -3.12
CA THR A 200 -6.49 5.36 -1.82
C THR A 200 -4.96 5.34 -1.80
N VAL A 201 -4.34 4.90 -2.89
CA VAL A 201 -2.87 4.89 -3.02
C VAL A 201 -2.25 6.30 -3.02
N ALA A 202 -3.00 7.34 -3.37
CA ALA A 202 -2.56 8.75 -3.30
C ALA A 202 -2.64 9.35 -1.89
N SER A 203 -3.18 8.61 -0.92
CA SER A 203 -3.30 9.05 0.47
C SER A 203 -1.93 9.32 1.10
N GLU A 204 -1.81 10.41 1.88
CA GLU A 204 -0.63 10.63 2.73
C GLU A 204 -0.41 9.47 3.71
N VAL A 205 -1.47 8.76 4.12
CA VAL A 205 -1.37 7.54 4.93
C VAL A 205 -0.58 6.44 4.20
N MET A 206 -0.73 6.31 2.87
CA MET A 206 0.06 5.38 2.06
C MET A 206 1.54 5.78 2.03
N ALA A 207 1.83 7.07 1.88
CA ALA A 207 3.20 7.59 1.92
C ALA A 207 3.85 7.35 3.30
N ILE A 208 3.11 7.60 4.38
CA ILE A 208 3.55 7.35 5.76
C ILE A 208 3.83 5.86 5.98
N LEU A 209 2.97 4.98 5.47
CA LEU A 209 3.17 3.52 5.51
C LEU A 209 4.45 3.10 4.77
N ALA A 210 4.74 3.70 3.62
CA ALA A 210 5.94 3.40 2.83
C ALA A 210 7.25 3.91 3.48
N LEU A 211 7.17 4.95 4.32
CA LEU A 211 8.34 5.64 4.89
C LEU A 211 8.59 5.33 6.37
N THR A 212 7.72 4.55 7.00
CA THR A 212 7.86 4.25 8.43
C THR A 212 8.91 3.19 8.71
N SER A 213 9.58 3.33 9.86
CA SER A 213 10.52 2.34 10.40
C SER A 213 9.89 1.32 11.36
N GLY A 214 8.63 1.51 11.74
CA GLY A 214 7.92 0.63 12.67
C GLY A 214 6.73 1.32 13.34
N LEU A 215 5.98 0.57 14.15
CA LEU A 215 4.68 1.02 14.67
C LEU A 215 4.73 2.35 15.45
N LYS A 216 5.80 2.58 16.22
CA LYS A 216 5.98 3.84 16.97
C LYS A 216 6.17 5.04 16.04
N ASP A 217 7.01 4.89 15.03
CA ASP A 217 7.26 5.92 14.02
C ASP A 217 6.00 6.15 13.14
N LEU A 218 5.28 5.08 12.80
CA LEU A 218 4.01 5.15 12.08
C LEU A 218 3.02 6.04 12.82
N ARG A 219 2.75 5.77 14.11
CA ARG A 219 1.86 6.61 14.93
C ARG A 219 2.32 8.07 14.96
N GLN A 220 3.61 8.30 15.16
CA GLN A 220 4.16 9.67 15.26
C GLN A 220 4.03 10.44 13.94
N ARG A 221 4.16 9.77 12.80
CA ARG A 221 3.93 10.38 11.48
C ARG A 221 2.46 10.69 11.26
N LEU A 222 1.57 9.74 11.60
CA LEU A 222 0.13 9.96 11.52
C LEU A 222 -0.31 11.16 12.37
N GLY A 223 0.20 11.29 13.60
CA GLY A 223 -0.11 12.43 14.47
C GLY A 223 0.35 13.80 13.95
N ARG A 224 1.33 13.84 13.04
CA ARG A 224 1.87 15.07 12.43
C ARG A 224 1.13 15.50 11.16
N ILE A 225 0.19 14.71 10.67
CA ILE A 225 -0.63 15.07 9.50
C ILE A 225 -1.39 16.35 9.83
N ILE A 226 -1.26 17.36 8.97
CA ILE A 226 -2.03 18.61 9.06
C ILE A 226 -3.33 18.42 8.28
N LEU A 227 -4.46 18.65 8.93
CA LEU A 227 -5.79 18.37 8.40
C LEU A 227 -6.52 19.64 7.94
N ALA A 228 -6.35 20.73 8.68
CA ALA A 228 -7.03 21.99 8.51
C ALA A 228 -6.26 23.09 9.26
N THR A 229 -6.80 24.32 9.25
CA THR A 229 -6.39 25.38 10.16
C THR A 229 -7.54 25.81 11.07
N THR A 230 -7.20 26.46 12.17
CA THR A 230 -8.16 27.24 12.95
C THR A 230 -8.56 28.52 12.19
N LYS A 231 -9.59 29.22 12.67
CA LYS A 231 -9.98 30.54 12.13
C LYS A 231 -8.88 31.60 12.25
N ASP A 232 -7.94 31.44 13.18
CA ASP A 232 -6.75 32.28 13.33
C ASP A 232 -5.51 31.75 12.57
N GLY A 233 -5.68 30.72 11.73
CA GLY A 233 -4.64 30.22 10.83
C GLY A 233 -3.63 29.25 11.45
N LYS A 234 -3.87 28.74 12.67
CA LYS A 234 -3.00 27.73 13.30
C LYS A 234 -3.28 26.35 12.70
N PRO A 235 -2.26 25.54 12.37
CA PRO A 235 -2.47 24.20 11.85
C PRO A 235 -3.13 23.30 12.90
N ILE A 236 -4.07 22.48 12.44
CA ILE A 236 -4.73 21.43 13.24
C ILE A 236 -4.28 20.07 12.71
N THR A 237 -3.76 19.24 13.61
CA THR A 237 -3.20 17.93 13.30
C THR A 237 -4.14 16.77 13.65
N ALA A 238 -3.83 15.57 13.16
CA ALA A 238 -4.52 14.35 13.58
C ALA A 238 -4.31 14.00 15.07
N GLU A 239 -3.24 14.50 15.69
CA GLU A 239 -3.03 14.37 17.14
C GLU A 239 -3.97 15.31 17.92
N ASP A 240 -4.20 16.53 17.43
CA ASP A 240 -5.10 17.50 18.08
C ASP A 240 -6.55 17.00 18.16
N ILE A 241 -7.02 16.32 17.11
CA ILE A 241 -8.33 15.64 17.10
C ILE A 241 -8.30 14.22 17.69
N LYS A 242 -7.16 13.81 18.27
CA LYS A 242 -6.97 12.55 19.01
C LYS A 242 -7.26 11.27 18.20
N VAL A 243 -7.06 11.29 16.88
CA VAL A 243 -7.36 10.13 15.99
C VAL A 243 -6.13 9.32 15.62
N ALA A 244 -4.92 9.87 15.76
CA ALA A 244 -3.66 9.24 15.32
C ALA A 244 -3.44 7.82 15.88
N GLY A 245 -3.78 7.58 17.14
CA GLY A 245 -3.68 6.26 17.76
C GLY A 245 -4.61 5.23 17.12
N ALA A 246 -5.86 5.61 16.82
CA ALA A 246 -6.83 4.74 16.18
C ALA A 246 -6.43 4.41 14.72
N MET A 247 -5.91 5.41 13.99
CA MET A 247 -5.34 5.18 12.67
C MET A 247 -4.18 4.17 12.70
N ALA A 248 -3.28 4.28 13.68
CA ALA A 248 -2.16 3.35 13.82
C ALA A 248 -2.62 1.91 14.11
N VAL A 249 -3.68 1.73 14.91
CA VAL A 249 -4.26 0.40 15.18
C VAL A 249 -4.83 -0.23 13.92
N LEU A 250 -5.52 0.54 13.07
CA LEU A 250 -6.03 0.05 11.79
C LEU A 250 -4.92 -0.42 10.84
N LEU A 251 -3.72 0.14 10.97
CA LEU A 251 -2.56 -0.19 10.15
C LEU A 251 -1.62 -1.23 10.79
N LYS A 252 -1.95 -1.77 11.96
CA LYS A 252 -1.06 -2.67 12.73
C LYS A 252 -0.58 -3.87 11.92
N ASP A 253 -1.44 -4.39 11.02
CA ASP A 253 -1.13 -5.53 10.18
C ASP A 253 -0.61 -5.09 8.80
N ALA A 254 -1.13 -3.95 8.31
CA ALA A 254 -0.73 -3.35 7.05
C ALA A 254 0.72 -2.88 7.03
N ILE A 255 1.37 -2.67 8.19
CA ILE A 255 2.80 -2.32 8.31
C ILE A 255 3.74 -3.50 8.04
N MET A 256 3.21 -4.74 8.01
CA MET A 256 4.03 -5.92 7.74
C MET A 256 4.13 -6.17 6.23
N PRO A 257 5.34 -6.33 5.65
CA PRO A 257 5.50 -6.61 4.23
C PRO A 257 4.94 -7.97 3.84
N ASN A 258 4.41 -8.05 2.61
CA ASN A 258 3.83 -9.27 2.08
C ASN A 258 4.90 -10.05 1.30
N LEU A 259 5.19 -11.28 1.72
CA LEU A 259 6.04 -12.22 1.02
C LEU A 259 5.22 -13.03 0.01
N LEU A 260 5.67 -12.98 -1.23
CA LEU A 260 5.19 -13.70 -2.41
C LEU A 260 6.40 -14.33 -3.12
N GLN A 261 6.20 -14.81 -4.35
CA GLN A 261 7.26 -15.38 -5.18
C GLN A 261 7.06 -15.04 -6.66
N THR A 262 8.12 -15.16 -7.45
CA THR A 262 8.06 -15.08 -8.92
C THR A 262 7.67 -16.43 -9.53
N LEU A 263 7.50 -16.46 -10.86
CA LEU A 263 7.24 -17.69 -11.62
C LEU A 263 8.31 -18.79 -11.43
N ASP A 264 9.57 -18.43 -11.19
CA ASP A 264 10.66 -19.38 -10.90
C ASP A 264 10.93 -19.57 -9.40
N ASN A 265 10.00 -19.11 -8.56
CA ASN A 265 10.06 -19.18 -7.09
C ASN A 265 11.15 -18.30 -6.45
N THR A 266 11.63 -17.26 -7.13
CA THR A 266 12.42 -16.19 -6.51
C THR A 266 11.58 -15.46 -5.46
N PRO A 267 12.09 -15.20 -4.24
CA PRO A 267 11.34 -14.48 -3.21
C PRO A 267 11.01 -13.05 -3.62
N CYS A 268 9.78 -12.60 -3.33
CA CYS A 268 9.32 -11.25 -3.64
C CYS A 268 8.62 -10.61 -2.44
N PHE A 269 9.03 -9.39 -2.06
CA PHE A 269 8.24 -8.54 -1.17
C PHE A 269 7.37 -7.57 -1.96
N VAL A 270 6.10 -7.53 -1.62
CA VAL A 270 5.11 -6.59 -2.17
C VAL A 270 4.56 -5.78 -1.01
N HIS A 271 4.84 -4.48 -0.96
CA HIS A 271 4.44 -3.67 0.19
C HIS A 271 4.38 -2.19 -0.15
N ALA A 272 3.30 -1.55 0.34
CA ALA A 272 2.94 -0.16 0.04
C ALA A 272 2.89 0.14 -1.47
N GLY A 273 2.32 1.29 -1.83
CA GLY A 273 2.23 1.69 -3.22
C GLY A 273 1.80 3.12 -3.40
N PRO A 274 2.58 4.10 -2.91
CA PRO A 274 2.36 5.50 -3.26
C PRO A 274 2.66 5.75 -4.76
#